data_AF-A0A8C9FHM7-F1
#
_entry.id   AF-A0A8C9FHM7-F1
#
_cell.length_a   1.000
_cell.length_b   1.000
_cell.length_c   1.000
_cell.angle_alpha   90.00
_cell.angle_beta   90.00
_cell.angle_gamma   90.00
#
_symmetry.space_group_name_H-M   'P 1'
#
loop_
_entity.id
_entity.type
_entity.pdbx_description
1 polymer ?
#
loop_
_entity_poly.entity_id
_entity_poly.type
_entity_poly.pdbx_seq_one_letter_code
_entity_poly.pdbx_strand_id
1 'polypeptide(L)'
;KTFADYTLLVHQKARMERLQRELEIQKKKLDKLKSEVNEMENNLTRRRLKRSNSVSQIPSLEEMQQLRSCNRQLQIDIDCLTKEIDLFQARGTVYSYNCLSYIFHIADQRSIVKTPKTVPDADEDEGAQWSCTACTFLNHPALNRCEQCEMPRHF
;
A
#
# COMPACT_ATOMS: atom_id res chain seq x y z
N LYS A 1 26.59 73.17 -2.46
CA LYS A 1 25.24 72.60 -2.65
C LYS A 1 25.27 71.40 -3.59
N THR A 2 25.82 71.55 -4.80
CA THR A 2 25.92 70.50 -5.86
C THR A 2 26.54 69.15 -5.45
N PHE A 3 27.58 69.12 -4.62
CA PHE A 3 28.23 67.85 -4.23
C PHE A 3 27.35 66.99 -3.31
N ALA A 4 26.64 67.59 -2.37
CA ALA A 4 25.74 66.87 -1.45
C ALA A 4 24.54 66.27 -2.19
N ASP A 5 23.99 67.00 -3.17
CA ASP A 5 22.90 66.54 -4.02
C ASP A 5 23.37 65.37 -4.92
N TYR A 6 24.60 65.43 -5.45
CA TYR A 6 25.21 64.33 -6.20
C TYR A 6 25.39 63.07 -5.34
N THR A 7 25.93 63.20 -4.11
CA THR A 7 26.09 62.07 -3.18
C THR A 7 24.75 61.42 -2.83
N LEU A 8 23.71 62.22 -2.58
CA LEU A 8 22.36 61.71 -2.30
C LEU A 8 21.79 60.91 -3.47
N LEU A 9 21.91 61.43 -4.69
CA LEU A 9 21.43 60.75 -5.90
C LEU A 9 22.13 59.41 -6.13
N VAL A 10 23.45 59.36 -5.94
CA VAL A 10 24.23 58.11 -6.03
C VAL A 10 23.75 57.09 -5.00
N HIS A 11 23.55 57.50 -3.75
CA HIS A 11 23.04 56.61 -2.70
C HIS A 11 21.62 56.10 -3.00
N GLN A 12 20.72 56.98 -3.46
CA GLN A 12 19.36 56.62 -3.84
C GLN A 12 19.36 55.62 -5.01
N LYS A 13 20.20 55.83 -6.02
CA LYS A 13 20.39 54.90 -7.15
C LYS A 13 20.87 53.54 -6.67
N ALA A 14 21.92 53.49 -5.85
CA ALA A 14 22.44 52.23 -5.30
C ALA A 14 21.41 51.49 -4.42
N ARG A 15 20.55 52.21 -3.69
CA ARG A 15 19.44 51.62 -2.95
C ARG A 15 18.39 51.03 -3.89
N MET A 16 18.01 51.75 -4.94
CA MET A 16 17.06 51.28 -5.93
C MET A 16 17.56 50.01 -6.64
N GLU A 17 18.83 49.97 -7.03
CA GLU A 17 19.46 48.80 -7.67
C GLU A 17 19.51 47.58 -6.73
N ARG A 18 19.71 47.78 -5.41
CA ARG A 18 19.62 46.70 -4.42
C ARG A 18 18.21 46.14 -4.31
N LEU A 19 17.21 47.01 -4.17
CA LEU A 19 15.81 46.61 -4.06
C LEU A 19 15.33 45.91 -5.34
N GLN A 20 15.76 46.37 -6.51
CA GLN A 20 15.46 45.70 -7.78
C GLN A 20 16.03 44.29 -7.83
N ARG A 21 17.28 44.08 -7.37
CA ARG A 21 17.89 42.75 -7.28
C ARG A 21 17.17 41.85 -6.29
N GLU A 22 16.82 42.36 -5.12
CA GLU A 22 16.06 41.61 -4.11
C GLU A 22 14.69 41.19 -4.65
N LEU A 23 13.97 42.10 -5.30
CA LEU A 23 12.69 41.81 -5.94
C LEU A 23 12.83 40.69 -6.98
N GLU A 24 13.86 40.74 -7.81
CA GLU A 24 14.12 39.73 -8.83
C GLU A 24 14.45 38.36 -8.22
N ILE A 25 15.20 38.33 -7.12
CA ILE A 25 15.47 37.11 -6.36
C ILE A 25 14.16 36.54 -5.79
N GLN A 26 13.30 37.39 -5.22
CA GLN A 26 12.02 36.94 -4.66
C GLN A 26 11.07 36.42 -5.74
N LYS A 27 11.02 37.04 -6.93
CA LYS A 27 10.27 36.54 -8.08
C LYS A 27 10.74 35.14 -8.49
N LYS A 28 12.05 34.93 -8.62
CA LYS A 28 12.62 33.61 -8.94
C LYS A 28 12.28 32.55 -7.89
N LYS A 29 12.32 32.91 -6.59
CA LYS A 29 11.89 32.01 -5.50
C LYS A 29 10.41 31.66 -5.61
N LEU A 30 9.56 32.65 -5.90
CA LEU A 30 8.13 32.44 -6.07
C LEU A 30 7.84 31.52 -7.26
N ASP A 31 8.52 31.71 -8.39
CA ASP A 31 8.34 30.86 -9.58
C ASP A 31 8.78 29.43 -9.31
N LYS A 32 9.88 29.24 -8.56
CA LYS A 32 10.30 27.92 -8.11
C LYS A 32 9.25 27.26 -7.23
N LEU A 33 8.75 27.94 -6.19
CA LEU A 33 7.71 27.40 -5.32
C LEU A 33 6.42 27.08 -6.07
N LYS A 34 6.01 27.93 -7.03
CA LYS A 34 4.86 27.65 -7.91
C LYS A 34 5.07 26.37 -8.71
N SER A 35 6.27 26.17 -9.26
CA SER A 35 6.58 24.95 -10.02
C SER A 35 6.56 23.70 -9.13
N GLU A 36 7.10 23.79 -7.91
CA GLU A 36 7.10 22.70 -6.93
C GLU A 36 5.67 22.34 -6.49
N VAL A 37 4.83 23.35 -6.19
CA VAL A 37 3.42 23.14 -5.84
C VAL A 37 2.67 22.49 -7.01
N ASN A 38 2.84 22.99 -8.23
CA ASN A 38 2.22 22.41 -9.41
C ASN A 38 2.67 20.95 -9.63
N GLU A 39 3.94 20.63 -9.40
CA GLU A 39 4.43 19.25 -9.47
C GLU A 39 3.79 18.35 -8.39
N MET A 40 3.71 18.84 -7.15
CA MET A 40 3.06 18.12 -6.05
C MET A 40 1.56 17.88 -6.32
N GLU A 41 0.85 18.88 -6.83
CA GLU A 41 -0.57 18.78 -7.21
C GLU A 41 -0.78 17.76 -8.33
N ASN A 42 0.09 17.76 -9.35
CA ASN A 42 0.07 16.78 -10.42
C ASN A 42 0.38 15.36 -9.90
N ASN A 43 1.32 15.23 -8.96
CA ASN A 43 1.64 13.96 -8.33
C ASN A 43 0.44 13.41 -7.53
N LEU A 44 -0.20 14.25 -6.72
CA LEU A 44 -1.40 13.90 -5.97
C LEU A 44 -2.56 13.53 -6.89
N THR A 45 -2.78 14.27 -7.97
CA THR A 45 -3.81 13.99 -8.97
C THR A 45 -3.56 12.65 -9.64
N ARG A 46 -2.30 12.36 -10.03
CA ARG A 46 -1.90 11.07 -10.60
C ARG A 46 -2.09 9.92 -9.61
N ARG A 47 -1.73 10.10 -8.33
CA ARG A 47 -1.96 9.10 -7.27
C ARG A 47 -3.46 8.87 -7.04
N ARG A 48 -4.28 9.94 -7.04
CA ARG A 48 -5.74 9.85 -6.95
C ARG A 48 -6.29 9.07 -8.13
N LEU A 49 -5.88 9.35 -9.36
CA LEU A 49 -6.33 8.62 -10.54
C LEU A 49 -5.92 7.13 -10.48
N LYS A 50 -4.67 6.83 -10.07
CA LYS A 50 -4.23 5.45 -9.83
C LYS A 50 -5.07 4.75 -8.75
N ARG A 51 -5.46 5.46 -7.69
CA ARG A 51 -6.34 4.93 -6.63
C ARG A 51 -7.82 4.84 -7.06
N SER A 52 -8.30 5.75 -7.89
CA SER A 52 -9.61 5.63 -8.54
C SER A 52 -9.61 4.46 -9.52
N ASN A 53 -8.46 4.16 -10.14
CA ASN A 53 -8.28 2.93 -10.89
C ASN A 53 -8.11 1.70 -9.96
N SER A 54 -7.81 1.85 -8.67
CA SER A 54 -7.96 0.76 -7.70
C SER A 54 -9.37 0.65 -7.12
N VAL A 55 -10.26 1.63 -7.32
CA VAL A 55 -11.73 1.42 -7.17
C VAL A 55 -12.25 0.45 -8.23
N SER A 56 -11.56 0.30 -9.37
CA SER A 56 -11.81 -0.81 -10.31
C SER A 56 -11.31 -2.18 -9.82
N GLN A 57 -10.66 -2.26 -8.64
CA GLN A 57 -10.41 -3.53 -7.94
C GLN A 57 -11.48 -3.90 -6.92
N ILE A 58 -12.51 -3.07 -6.71
CA ILE A 58 -13.73 -3.57 -6.08
C ILE A 58 -14.43 -4.36 -7.18
N PRO A 59 -14.52 -5.71 -7.10
CA PRO A 59 -15.21 -6.47 -8.13
C PRO A 59 -16.62 -5.91 -8.23
N SER A 60 -17.07 -5.65 -9.44
CA SER A 60 -18.43 -5.17 -9.69
C SER A 60 -19.44 -6.07 -8.98
N LEU A 61 -20.62 -5.52 -8.66
CA LEU A 61 -21.68 -6.32 -8.04
C LEU A 61 -21.96 -7.60 -8.86
N GLU A 62 -21.87 -7.50 -10.19
CA GLU A 62 -22.04 -8.60 -11.13
C GLU A 62 -20.88 -9.62 -11.03
N GLU A 63 -19.62 -9.19 -11.00
CA GLU A 63 -18.47 -10.08 -10.81
C GLU A 63 -18.50 -10.80 -9.45
N MET A 64 -18.89 -10.10 -8.37
CA MET A 64 -19.08 -10.73 -7.06
C MET A 64 -20.19 -11.77 -7.08
N GLN A 65 -21.30 -11.51 -7.78
CA GLN A 65 -22.40 -12.46 -7.93
C GLN A 65 -21.98 -13.69 -8.74
N GLN A 66 -21.25 -13.49 -9.84
CA GLN A 66 -20.69 -14.57 -10.65
C GLN A 66 -19.71 -15.45 -9.85
N LEU A 67 -18.79 -14.83 -9.10
CA LEU A 67 -17.86 -15.54 -8.22
C LEU A 67 -18.59 -16.36 -7.14
N ARG A 68 -19.64 -15.81 -6.53
CA ARG A 68 -20.48 -16.54 -5.56
C ARG A 68 -21.21 -17.71 -6.21
N SER A 69 -21.75 -17.52 -7.43
CA SER A 69 -22.41 -18.58 -8.19
C SER A 69 -21.44 -19.70 -8.56
N CYS A 70 -20.24 -19.35 -9.03
CA CYS A 70 -19.19 -20.31 -9.39
C CYS A 70 -18.73 -21.10 -8.15
N ASN A 71 -18.47 -20.43 -7.03
CA ASN A 71 -18.13 -21.11 -5.77
C ASN A 71 -19.23 -22.07 -5.32
N ARG A 72 -20.51 -21.69 -5.44
CA ARG A 72 -21.63 -22.58 -5.12
C ARG A 72 -21.64 -23.80 -6.05
N GLN A 73 -21.38 -23.62 -7.34
CA GLN A 73 -21.33 -24.72 -8.30
C GLN A 73 -20.19 -25.69 -7.99
N LEU A 74 -18.98 -25.16 -7.78
CA LEU A 74 -17.83 -25.98 -7.42
C LEU A 74 -18.06 -26.77 -6.13
N GLN A 75 -18.77 -26.20 -5.16
CA GLN A 75 -19.09 -26.89 -3.92
C GLN A 75 -20.08 -28.04 -4.13
N ILE A 76 -21.07 -27.86 -5.02
CA ILE A 76 -21.96 -28.95 -5.46
C ILE A 76 -21.15 -30.05 -6.16
N ASP A 77 -20.23 -29.67 -7.04
CA ASP A 77 -19.40 -30.62 -7.78
C ASP A 77 -18.50 -31.43 -6.84
N ILE A 78 -17.87 -30.78 -5.85
CA ILE A 78 -17.10 -31.45 -4.79
C ILE A 78 -17.97 -32.45 -4.03
N ASP A 79 -19.19 -32.07 -3.63
CA ASP A 79 -20.08 -32.95 -2.88
C ASP A 79 -20.51 -34.17 -3.72
N CYS A 80 -20.77 -33.96 -5.01
CA CYS A 80 -21.12 -35.02 -5.95
C CYS A 80 -19.95 -35.99 -6.14
N LEU A 81 -18.76 -35.48 -6.42
CA LEU A 81 -17.55 -36.29 -6.63
C LEU A 81 -17.15 -37.03 -5.35
N THR A 82 -17.30 -36.39 -4.19
CA THR A 82 -17.04 -37.02 -2.89
C THR A 82 -17.95 -38.22 -2.68
N LYS A 83 -19.26 -38.07 -2.94
CA LYS A 83 -20.22 -39.19 -2.88
C LYS A 83 -19.89 -40.28 -3.89
N GLU A 84 -19.43 -39.91 -5.07
CA GLU A 84 -19.01 -40.87 -6.09
C GLU A 84 -17.81 -41.70 -5.61
N ILE A 85 -16.80 -41.04 -5.01
CA ILE A 85 -15.65 -41.70 -4.38
C ILE A 85 -16.12 -42.64 -3.25
N ASP A 86 -17.02 -42.19 -2.37
CA ASP A 86 -17.55 -43.00 -1.27
C ASP A 86 -18.28 -44.24 -1.79
N LEU A 87 -19.05 -44.12 -2.88
CA LEU A 87 -19.72 -45.25 -3.53
C LEU A 87 -18.70 -46.23 -4.13
N PHE A 88 -17.61 -45.74 -4.73
CA PHE A 88 -16.54 -46.61 -5.23
C PHE A 88 -15.80 -47.33 -4.09
N GLN A 89 -15.51 -46.64 -2.99
CA GLN A 89 -14.89 -47.23 -1.80
C GLN A 89 -15.81 -48.27 -1.14
N ALA A 90 -17.11 -47.97 -1.01
CA ALA A 90 -18.11 -48.89 -0.45
C ALA A 90 -18.34 -50.14 -1.32
N ARG A 91 -18.11 -50.03 -2.64
CA ARG A 91 -18.16 -51.16 -3.58
C ARG A 91 -16.89 -52.04 -3.56
N GLY A 92 -15.93 -51.74 -2.70
CA GLY A 92 -14.88 -52.69 -2.30
C GLY A 92 -13.64 -52.74 -3.20
N THR A 93 -13.32 -51.69 -3.97
CA THR A 93 -12.01 -51.61 -4.61
C THR A 93 -10.99 -51.03 -3.64
N VAL A 94 -10.15 -51.91 -3.11
CA VAL A 94 -9.04 -51.61 -2.21
C VAL A 94 -8.03 -50.70 -2.90
N TYR A 95 -8.20 -49.38 -2.80
CA TYR A 95 -7.13 -48.44 -3.10
C TYR A 95 -6.13 -48.47 -1.95
N SER A 96 -5.15 -49.36 -2.13
CA SER A 96 -3.78 -49.37 -1.63
C SER A 96 -3.43 -48.24 -0.66
N TYR A 97 -2.86 -48.65 0.48
CA TYR A 97 -2.33 -47.97 1.67
C TYR A 97 -1.52 -46.67 1.50
N ASN A 98 -1.56 -46.02 0.35
CA ASN A 98 -0.89 -44.76 0.03
C ASN A 98 -1.81 -43.52 0.11
N CYS A 99 -3.14 -43.65 0.04
CA CYS A 99 -4.04 -42.48 0.09
C CYS A 99 -4.15 -41.87 1.50
N LEU A 100 -4.06 -42.70 2.55
CA LEU A 100 -4.08 -42.24 3.95
C LEU A 100 -2.88 -41.35 4.30
N SER A 101 -1.73 -41.59 3.68
CA SER A 101 -0.53 -40.75 3.87
C SER A 101 -0.74 -39.33 3.32
N TYR A 102 -1.38 -39.20 2.17
CA TYR A 102 -1.61 -37.89 1.53
C TYR A 102 -2.64 -37.03 2.26
N ILE A 103 -3.71 -37.64 2.79
CA ILE A 103 -4.74 -36.92 3.57
C ILE A 103 -4.16 -36.39 4.90
N PHE A 104 -3.27 -37.15 5.55
CA PHE A 104 -2.64 -36.72 6.80
C PHE A 104 -1.72 -35.49 6.58
N HIS A 105 -1.02 -35.42 5.45
CA HIS A 105 -0.17 -34.27 5.12
C HIS A 105 -0.95 -32.97 4.83
N ILE A 106 -2.17 -33.06 4.30
CA ILE A 106 -3.00 -31.86 4.04
C ILE A 106 -3.67 -31.34 5.32
N ALA A 107 -4.03 -32.22 6.25
CA ALA A 107 -4.60 -31.82 7.55
C ALA A 107 -3.60 -31.03 8.42
N ASP A 108 -2.30 -31.34 8.31
CA ASP A 108 -1.25 -30.63 9.05
C ASP A 108 -1.04 -29.17 8.54
N GLN A 109 -1.21 -28.94 7.24
CA GLN A 109 -1.08 -27.59 6.65
C GLN A 109 -2.27 -26.65 6.90
N ARG A 110 -3.44 -27.17 7.31
CA ARG A 110 -4.61 -26.35 7.69
C ARG A 110 -4.58 -25.86 9.14
N SER A 111 -3.53 -26.19 9.91
CA SER A 111 -3.39 -25.83 11.32
C SER A 111 -2.63 -24.52 11.59
N ILE A 112 -2.61 -23.56 10.65
CA ILE A 112 -2.12 -22.17 10.89
C ILE A 112 -3.25 -21.25 11.43
N VAL A 113 -4.28 -21.84 12.05
CA VAL A 113 -5.17 -21.11 12.97
C VAL A 113 -5.09 -21.81 14.32
N LYS A 114 -3.93 -21.74 14.97
CA LYS A 114 -3.81 -22.04 16.39
C LYS A 114 -4.00 -20.74 17.15
N THR A 115 -5.17 -20.58 17.76
CA THR A 115 -5.25 -19.90 19.06
C THR A 115 -4.45 -20.73 20.07
N PRO A 116 -3.53 -20.13 20.84
CA PRO A 116 -3.01 -20.81 22.03
C PRO A 116 -3.21 -19.96 23.29
N LYS A 117 -3.96 -20.50 24.25
CA LYS A 117 -3.74 -20.20 25.67
C LYS A 117 -2.59 -21.09 26.16
N THR A 118 -1.60 -20.46 26.82
CA THR A 118 -0.65 -20.98 27.85
C THR A 118 0.17 -22.21 27.45
N VAL A 119 1.51 -22.22 27.36
CA VAL A 119 2.55 -21.87 28.36
C VAL A 119 3.91 -21.58 27.62
N PRO A 120 5.05 -21.28 28.28
CA PRO A 120 5.83 -20.05 28.09
C PRO A 120 7.12 -20.19 27.25
N ASP A 121 7.61 -19.03 26.81
CA ASP A 121 9.02 -18.73 26.51
C ASP A 121 9.64 -19.31 25.22
N ALA A 122 9.50 -18.56 24.15
CA ALA A 122 10.64 -18.08 23.35
C ALA A 122 10.15 -16.83 22.64
N ASP A 123 10.58 -15.66 23.14
CA ASP A 123 10.24 -14.34 22.62
C ASP A 123 10.40 -14.25 21.09
N GLU A 124 9.30 -14.41 20.36
CA GLU A 124 9.19 -13.94 18.98
C GLU A 124 9.20 -12.41 19.07
N ASP A 125 10.38 -11.83 18.85
CA ASP A 125 10.62 -10.41 18.60
C ASP A 125 9.93 -9.97 17.29
N GLU A 126 8.61 -10.14 17.21
CA GLU A 126 7.76 -9.42 16.28
C GLU A 126 7.68 -7.98 16.78
N GLY A 127 8.70 -7.19 16.46
CA GLY A 127 8.77 -5.78 16.81
C GLY A 127 7.46 -5.05 16.52
N ALA A 128 7.20 -3.96 17.24
CA ALA A 128 5.93 -3.23 17.10
C ALA A 128 5.68 -2.81 15.64
N GLN A 129 4.52 -3.20 15.11
CA GLN A 129 3.99 -2.68 13.85
C GLN A 129 3.95 -1.14 13.90
N TRP A 130 4.17 -0.48 12.77
CA TRP A 130 4.30 0.98 12.72
C TRP A 130 3.28 1.64 11.80
N SER A 131 2.64 2.69 12.29
CA SER A 131 1.70 3.49 11.49
C SER A 131 2.46 4.40 10.53
N CYS A 132 2.13 4.36 9.24
CA CYS A 132 2.68 5.26 8.24
C CYS A 132 2.30 6.72 8.55
N THR A 133 3.28 7.60 8.60
CA THR A 133 3.06 9.04 8.81
C THR A 133 2.32 9.72 7.67
N ALA A 134 2.31 9.13 6.46
CA ALA A 134 1.67 9.69 5.28
C ALA A 134 0.24 9.18 5.04
N CYS A 135 -0.06 7.90 5.32
CA CYS A 135 -1.36 7.29 5.04
C CYS A 135 -1.98 6.51 6.20
N THR A 136 -1.40 6.60 7.40
CA THR A 136 -1.83 5.95 8.65
C THR A 136 -1.92 4.42 8.63
N PHE A 137 -1.53 3.77 7.54
CA PHE A 137 -1.55 2.32 7.42
C PHE A 137 -0.57 1.67 8.40
N LEU A 138 -0.98 0.57 9.04
CA LEU A 138 -0.18 -0.15 10.03
C LEU A 138 0.70 -1.21 9.34
N ASN A 139 2.00 -0.93 9.22
CA ASN A 139 2.94 -1.75 8.47
C ASN A 139 3.62 -2.79 9.37
N HIS A 140 3.99 -3.92 8.76
CA HIS A 140 4.81 -4.94 9.38
C HIS A 140 6.17 -4.36 9.85
N PRO A 141 6.70 -4.75 11.03
CA PRO A 141 7.95 -4.23 11.58
C PRO A 141 9.17 -4.37 10.66
N ALA A 142 9.22 -5.43 9.86
CA ALA A 142 10.30 -5.71 8.91
C ALA A 142 10.35 -4.74 7.71
N LEU A 143 9.28 -3.97 7.46
CA LEU A 143 9.21 -3.07 6.33
C LEU A 143 9.84 -1.71 6.66
N ASN A 144 10.73 -1.25 5.79
CA ASN A 144 11.34 0.09 5.84
C ASN A 144 10.56 1.14 5.03
N ARG A 145 9.53 0.72 4.30
CA ARG A 145 8.63 1.56 3.51
C ARG A 145 7.20 1.09 3.71
N CYS A 146 6.25 2.01 3.57
CA CYS A 146 4.84 1.67 3.68
C CYS A 146 4.40 0.81 2.50
N GLU A 147 3.74 -0.33 2.75
CA GLU A 147 3.24 -1.20 1.67
C GLU A 147 2.14 -0.57 0.82
N GLN A 148 1.38 0.39 1.37
CA GLN A 148 0.28 1.05 0.66
C GLN A 148 0.72 2.28 -0.15
N CYS A 149 1.73 3.02 0.32
CA CYS A 149 2.10 4.30 -0.30
C CYS A 149 3.60 4.48 -0.57
N GLU A 150 4.41 3.47 -0.27
CA GLU A 150 5.86 3.38 -0.50
C GLU A 150 6.72 4.44 0.20
N MET A 151 6.10 5.28 1.04
CA MET A 151 6.79 6.29 1.84
C MET A 151 7.71 5.63 2.87
N PRO A 152 8.94 6.13 3.05
CA PRO A 152 9.89 5.55 4.00
C PRO A 152 9.39 5.67 5.45
N ARG A 153 9.78 4.71 6.29
CA ARG A 153 9.43 4.69 7.72
C ARG A 153 10.02 5.88 8.48
N HIS A 154 11.20 6.32 8.07
CA HIS A 154 11.93 7.46 8.62
C HIS A 154 12.25 8.42 7.46
N PHE A 155 12.10 9.72 7.70
CA PHE A 155 12.49 10.78 6.76
C PHE A 155 13.98 11.10 6.87
#